data_AF-A0A0F6SQN3-F1
#
_entry.id   AF-A0A0F6SQN3-F1
#
_cell.length_a   1.000
_cell.length_b   1.000
_cell.length_c   1.000
_cell.angle_alpha   90.00
_cell.angle_beta   90.00
_cell.angle_gamma   90.00
#
_symmetry.space_group_name_H-M   'P 1'
#
loop_
_entity.id
_entity.type
_entity.pdbx_description
1 polymer ?
#
loop_
_entity_poly.entity_id
_entity_poly.type
_entity_poly.pdbx_seq_one_letter_code
_entity_poly.pdbx_strand_id
1 'polypeptide(L)' 'MLAIPPPKPDPGHEGYQATQKQRYLERQIRASKRMEAAAIDPRDIDTAKQRIRAYQAKLRDHIKQHDLPRRRHREQIKMR' A
#
# COMPACT_ATOMS: atom_id res chain seq x y z
N MET A 1 3.62 13.53 33.73
CA MET A 1 3.46 13.52 32.27
C MET A 1 4.79 13.14 31.64
N LEU A 2 4.93 11.97 31.02
CA LEU A 2 6.15 11.60 30.31
C LEU A 2 6.20 12.37 28.97
N ALA A 3 7.19 13.23 28.80
CA ALA A 3 7.43 13.94 27.55
C ALA A 3 7.95 12.95 26.49
N ILE A 4 7.27 12.86 25.35
CA ILE A 4 7.75 12.09 24.20
C ILE A 4 8.88 12.90 23.56
N PRO A 5 10.09 12.33 23.37
CA PRO A 5 11.17 13.04 22.72
C PRO A 5 10.78 13.42 21.28
N PRO A 6 11.28 14.57 20.76
CA PRO A 6 11.01 14.97 19.40
C PRO A 6 11.45 13.88 18.41
N PRO A 7 10.76 13.72 17.27
CA PRO A 7 11.15 12.76 16.26
C PRO A 7 12.57 13.07 15.77
N LYS A 8 13.36 12.02 15.55
CA LYS A 8 14.70 12.16 14.96
C LYS A 8 14.55 12.77 13.55
N PRO A 9 15.43 13.70 13.16
CA PRO A 9 15.49 14.19 11.78
C PRO A 9 15.69 13.03 10.80
N ASP A 10 15.21 13.18 9.56
CA ASP A 10 15.37 12.24 8.44
C ASP A 10 16.21 12.91 7.33
N PRO A 11 17.55 12.98 7.48
CA PRO A 11 18.42 13.59 6.48
C PRO A 11 18.30 12.84 5.16
N GLY A 12 18.12 13.55 4.05
CA GLY A 12 17.91 12.92 2.73
C GLY A 12 16.48 12.40 2.49
N HIS A 13 15.58 12.53 3.46
CA HIS A 13 14.15 12.18 3.35
C HIS A 13 13.90 10.70 3.00
N GLU A 14 14.80 9.79 3.36
CA GLU A 14 14.68 8.38 2.98
C GLU A 14 13.43 7.73 3.60
N GLY A 15 13.16 8.00 4.88
CA GLY A 15 11.96 7.51 5.57
C GLY A 15 10.68 8.09 4.96
N TYR A 16 10.71 9.37 4.61
CA TYR A 16 9.61 10.01 3.89
C TYR A 16 9.37 9.36 2.51
N GLN A 17 10.41 9.19 1.70
CA GLN A 17 10.32 8.58 0.37
C GLN A 17 9.81 7.13 0.46
N ALA A 18 10.30 6.36 1.41
CA ALA A 18 9.83 5.00 1.67
C ALA A 18 8.33 4.99 2.03
N THR A 19 7.88 5.93 2.88
CA THR A 19 6.46 6.07 3.22
C THR A 19 5.61 6.47 2.00
N GLN A 20 6.11 7.33 1.11
CA GLN A 20 5.40 7.70 -0.12
C GLN A 20 5.27 6.53 -1.09
N LYS A 21 6.34 5.74 -1.26
CA LYS A 21 6.33 4.51 -2.06
C LYS A 21 5.37 3.47 -1.50
N GLN A 22 5.33 3.29 -0.17
CA GLN A 22 4.30 2.46 0.48
C GLN A 22 2.88 2.92 0.10
N ARG A 23 2.58 4.23 0.22
CA ARG A 23 1.26 4.78 -0.12
C ARG A 23 0.92 4.59 -1.60
N TYR A 24 1.90 4.70 -2.49
CA TYR A 24 1.71 4.40 -3.91
C TYR A 24 1.27 2.95 -4.11
N LEU A 25 1.98 1.99 -3.52
CA LEU A 25 1.63 0.56 -3.63
C LEU A 25 0.24 0.28 -3.04
N GLU A 26 -0.09 0.86 -1.88
CA GLU A 26 -1.42 0.75 -1.26
C GLU A 26 -2.53 1.28 -2.20
N ARG A 27 -2.29 2.41 -2.88
CA ARG A 27 -3.23 2.95 -3.88
C ARG A 27 -3.41 2.03 -5.07
N GLN A 28 -2.33 1.42 -5.58
CA GLN A 28 -2.40 0.48 -6.70
C GLN A 28 -3.18 -0.79 -6.35
N ILE A 29 -3.02 -1.32 -5.13
CA ILE A 29 -3.83 -2.45 -4.64
C ILE A 29 -5.30 -2.05 -4.60
N ARG A 30 -5.63 -0.90 -4.01
CA ARG A 30 -7.02 -0.43 -3.94
C ARG A 30 -7.62 -0.18 -5.32
N ALA A 31 -6.87 0.38 -6.25
CA ALA A 31 -7.30 0.57 -7.64
C ALA A 31 -7.58 -0.78 -8.32
N SER A 32 -6.74 -1.78 -8.10
CA SER A 32 -6.93 -3.13 -8.65
C SER A 32 -8.15 -3.83 -8.02
N LYS A 33 -8.44 -3.63 -6.74
CA LYS A 33 -9.70 -4.11 -6.12
C LYS A 33 -10.94 -3.41 -6.67
N ARG A 34 -10.85 -2.13 -7.01
CA ARG A 34 -11.96 -1.44 -7.70
C ARG A 34 -12.16 -1.99 -9.11
N MET A 35 -11.08 -2.29 -9.82
CA MET A 35 -11.13 -2.95 -11.12
C MET A 35 -11.82 -4.32 -11.02
N GLU A 36 -11.44 -5.14 -10.03
CA GLU A 36 -12.10 -6.43 -9.78
C GLU A 36 -13.60 -6.25 -9.51
N ALA A 37 -13.98 -5.29 -8.66
CA ALA A 37 -15.38 -5.04 -8.31
C ALA A 37 -16.23 -4.48 -9.47
N ALA A 38 -15.61 -3.83 -10.46
CA ALA A 38 -16.27 -3.26 -11.62
C ALA A 38 -16.23 -4.17 -12.86
N ALA A 39 -15.47 -5.28 -12.80
CA ALA A 39 -15.30 -6.19 -13.93
C ALA A 39 -16.58 -6.98 -14.20
N ILE A 40 -16.93 -7.10 -15.49
CA ILE A 40 -18.05 -7.91 -15.99
C ILE A 40 -17.52 -9.24 -16.56
N ASP A 41 -16.41 -9.19 -17.29
CA ASP A 41 -15.79 -10.37 -17.93
C ASP A 41 -14.88 -11.13 -16.94
N PRO A 42 -14.96 -12.48 -16.89
CA PRO A 42 -14.03 -13.31 -16.12
C PRO A 42 -12.54 -12.98 -16.33
N ARG A 43 -12.13 -12.63 -17.55
CA ARG A 43 -10.74 -12.26 -17.88
C ARG A 43 -10.30 -10.98 -17.17
N ASP A 44 -11.20 -10.01 -17.04
CA ASP A 44 -10.92 -8.75 -16.34
C ASP A 44 -10.81 -8.97 -14.83
N ILE A 45 -11.64 -9.86 -14.27
CA ILE A 45 -11.55 -10.30 -12.87
C ILE A 45 -10.17 -10.92 -12.61
N ASP A 46 -9.73 -11.85 -13.47
CA ASP A 46 -8.44 -12.52 -13.31
C ASP A 46 -7.26 -11.56 -13.43
N THR A 47 -7.34 -10.62 -14.39
CA THR A 47 -6.36 -9.55 -14.54
C THR A 47 -6.27 -8.69 -13.28
N ALA A 48 -7.42 -8.30 -12.71
CA ALA A 48 -7.47 -7.52 -11.48
C ALA A 48 -6.87 -8.28 -10.29
N LYS A 49 -7.20 -9.58 -10.13
CA LYS A 49 -6.64 -10.45 -9.08
C LYS A 49 -5.12 -10.61 -9.20
N GLN A 50 -4.60 -10.79 -10.41
CA GLN A 50 -3.16 -10.87 -10.65
C GLN A 50 -2.46 -9.57 -10.23
N ARG A 51 -3.02 -8.40 -10.60
CA ARG A 51 -2.49 -7.09 -10.17
C ARG A 51 -2.51 -6.93 -8.66
N ILE A 52 -3.60 -7.31 -7.99
CA ILE A 52 -3.70 -7.26 -6.51
C ILE A 52 -2.55 -8.04 -5.89
N ARG A 53 -2.34 -9.30 -6.30
CA ARG A 53 -1.28 -10.16 -5.78
C ARG A 53 0.11 -9.59 -6.03
N ALA A 54 0.35 -9.08 -7.24
CA ALA A 54 1.64 -8.50 -7.62
C ALA A 54 1.99 -7.27 -6.77
N TYR A 55 1.05 -6.34 -6.59
CA TYR A 55 1.30 -5.16 -5.76
C TYR A 55 1.36 -5.49 -4.26
N GLN A 56 0.59 -6.47 -3.78
CA GLN A 56 0.70 -6.94 -2.40
C GLN A 56 2.07 -7.59 -2.12
N ALA A 57 2.65 -8.31 -3.08
CA ALA A 57 4.01 -8.82 -2.97
C ALA A 57 5.02 -7.67 -2.84
N LYS A 58 5.00 -6.74 -3.80
CA LYS A 58 5.84 -5.52 -3.77
C LYS A 58 5.71 -4.74 -2.47
N LEU A 59 4.50 -4.62 -1.93
CA LEU A 59 4.23 -3.95 -0.66
C LEU A 59 4.86 -4.69 0.53
N ARG A 60 4.76 -6.02 0.58
CA ARG A 60 5.40 -6.82 1.64
C ARG A 60 6.91 -6.66 1.63
N ASP A 61 7.52 -6.72 0.45
CA ASP A 61 8.97 -6.58 0.28
C ASP A 61 9.43 -5.18 0.67
N HIS A 62 8.72 -4.14 0.19
CA HIS A 62 9.00 -2.74 0.53
C HIS A 62 8.88 -2.45 2.03
N ILE A 63 7.82 -2.97 2.67
CA ILE A 63 7.64 -2.83 4.12
C ILE A 63 8.78 -3.49 4.89
N LYS A 64 9.16 -4.72 4.51
CA LYS A 64 10.25 -5.45 5.15
C LYS A 64 11.58 -4.72 4.99
N GLN A 65 11.85 -4.19 3.80
CA GLN A 65 13.08 -3.46 3.49
C GLN A 65 13.24 -2.17 4.31
N HIS A 66 12.14 -1.48 4.62
CA HIS A 66 12.17 -0.16 5.26
C HIS A 66 11.61 -0.15 6.70
N ASP A 67 11.37 -1.32 7.30
CA ASP A 67 10.76 -1.49 8.63
C ASP A 67 9.47 -0.65 8.83
N LEU A 68 8.60 -0.65 7.81
CA LEU A 68 7.39 0.18 7.81
C LEU A 68 6.16 -0.60 8.32
N PRO A 69 5.21 0.06 9.02
CA PRO A 69 4.01 -0.61 9.46
C PRO A 69 3.07 -0.90 8.30
N ARG A 70 2.51 -2.12 8.24
CA ARG A 70 1.48 -2.47 7.25
C ARG A 70 0.14 -1.80 7.60
N ARG A 71 -0.44 -1.03 6.67
CA ARG A 71 -1.73 -0.32 6.86
C ARG A 71 -2.85 -0.90 5.98
N ARG A 72 -3.35 -2.10 6.33
CA ARG A 72 -4.36 -2.84 5.52
C ARG A 72 -5.63 -2.06 5.21
N HIS A 73 -6.09 -1.16 6.08
CA HIS A 73 -7.28 -0.35 5.81
C HIS A 73 -7.12 0.56 4.57
N ARG A 74 -5.90 0.90 4.16
CA ARG A 74 -5.65 1.78 3.01
C ARG A 74 -5.84 1.09 1.66
N GLU A 75 -5.69 -0.23 1.64
CA GLU A 75 -5.93 -1.06 0.46
C GLU A 75 -7.39 -1.53 0.35
N GLN A 76 -8.27 -1.22 1.31
CA GLN A 76 -9.69 -1.60 1.25
C GLN A 76 -10.48 -0.63 0.36
N ILE A 77 -11.47 -1.17 -0.36
CA ILE A 77 -12.54 -0.37 -0.95
C ILE A 77 -13.53 -0.08 0.18
N LYS A 78 -13.87 1.19 0.41
CA LYS A 78 -14.97 1.52 1.31
C LYS A 78 -16.25 1.28 0.51
N MET A 79 -17.13 0.40 1.00
CA MET A 79 -18.54 0.50 0.65
C MET A 79 -19.03 1.82 1.25
N ARG A 80 -19.64 2.65 0.41
CA ARG A 80 -20.24 3.91 0.83
C ARG A 80 -21.71 3.68 1.11
#